data_AF-A0A158Q9K1-F1
#
_entry.id   AF-A0A158Q9K1-F1
#
_cell.length_a   1.000
_cell.length_b   1.000
_cell.length_c   1.000
_cell.angle_alpha   90.00
_cell.angle_beta   90.00
_cell.angle_gamma   90.00
#
_symmetry.space_group_name_H-M   'P 1'
#
loop_
_entity.id
_entity.type
_entity.pdbx_description
1 polymer ?
#
loop_
_entity_poly.entity_id
_entity_poly.type
_entity_poly.pdbx_seq_one_letter_code
_entity_poly.pdbx_strand_id
1 'polypeptide(L)'
;MDDKSSQKKPFALDEKMKRMIMDLQRHWLSEYQQSREKLLVEITEKLHQEFLSDQQKNRTELLTQFKEELDTTRAELEQKYRESLDAELSKMEEKHQKEVSALKKKQWCWQCEQEAIYHCCWNTAYCSVQCQQNHWPAHRKYCRRKKQNQNAPGASQSQQ
;
A
#
# COMPACT_ATOMS: atom_id res chain seq x y z
N MET A 1 99.64 28.03 -47.10
CA MET A 1 98.20 27.76 -46.99
C MET A 1 97.97 27.04 -45.70
N ASP A 2 97.67 27.84 -44.69
CA ASP A 2 97.20 27.45 -43.38
C ASP A 2 95.90 26.66 -43.49
N ASP A 3 95.80 25.50 -42.83
CA ASP A 3 94.53 25.07 -42.26
C ASP A 3 94.77 24.48 -40.87
N LYS A 4 94.20 25.16 -39.88
CA LYS A 4 94.34 24.87 -38.45
C LYS A 4 93.45 23.69 -38.11
N SER A 5 94.03 22.50 -37.98
CA SER A 5 93.39 21.44 -37.20
C SER A 5 93.52 21.78 -35.71
N SER A 6 92.60 22.63 -35.23
CA SER A 6 92.41 22.88 -33.80
C SER A 6 91.89 21.58 -33.18
N GLN A 7 92.83 20.72 -32.78
CA GLN A 7 92.55 19.48 -32.07
C GLN A 7 91.90 19.85 -30.73
N LYS A 8 90.56 19.80 -30.69
CA LYS A 8 89.81 19.82 -29.43
C LYS A 8 90.33 18.65 -28.60
N LYS A 9 91.19 18.92 -27.61
CA LYS A 9 91.60 17.91 -26.62
C LYS A 9 90.31 17.36 -26.00
N PRO A 10 90.07 16.04 -26.02
CA PRO A 10 88.90 15.48 -25.39
C PRO A 10 88.95 15.84 -23.90
N PHE A 11 87.89 16.45 -23.40
CA PHE A 11 87.76 16.79 -21.99
C PHE A 11 87.76 15.48 -21.19
N ALA A 12 88.92 15.10 -20.65
CA ALA A 12 89.06 13.89 -19.85
C ALA A 12 88.43 14.14 -18.49
N LEU A 13 87.20 13.67 -18.31
CA LEU A 13 86.53 13.66 -17.00
C LEU A 13 87.39 12.90 -15.98
N ASP A 14 87.76 13.59 -14.90
CA ASP A 14 88.47 13.01 -13.75
C ASP A 14 87.68 11.82 -13.18
N GLU A 15 88.38 10.77 -12.75
CA GLU A 15 87.79 9.50 -12.28
C GLU A 15 86.93 9.72 -11.03
N LYS A 16 87.32 10.67 -10.16
CA LYS A 16 86.52 11.10 -9.02
C LYS A 16 85.21 11.77 -9.46
N MET A 17 85.27 12.58 -10.52
CA MET A 17 84.10 13.26 -11.07
C MET A 17 83.14 12.27 -11.73
N LYS A 18 83.64 11.24 -12.41
CA LYS A 18 82.82 10.14 -12.96
C LYS A 18 82.07 9.38 -11.87
N ARG A 19 82.75 9.03 -10.75
CA ARG A 19 82.11 8.36 -9.61
C ARG A 19 81.02 9.22 -8.99
N MET A 20 81.29 10.50 -8.78
CA MET A 20 80.30 11.44 -8.25
C MET A 20 79.08 11.55 -9.17
N ILE A 21 79.27 11.60 -10.50
CA ILE A 21 78.17 11.61 -11.48
C ILE A 21 77.39 10.29 -11.43
N MET A 22 78.06 9.14 -11.35
CA MET A 22 77.40 7.82 -11.26
C MET A 22 76.61 7.66 -9.96
N ASP A 23 77.13 8.14 -8.83
CA ASP A 23 76.45 8.06 -7.54
C ASP A 23 75.24 9.01 -7.48
N LEU A 24 75.36 10.22 -8.04
CA LEU A 24 74.22 11.13 -8.22
C LEU A 24 73.15 10.52 -9.13
N GLN A 25 73.56 9.90 -10.24
CA GLN A 25 72.64 9.22 -11.15
C GLN A 25 71.93 8.04 -10.47
N ARG A 26 72.67 7.23 -9.69
CA ARG A 26 72.10 6.10 -8.95
C ARG A 26 71.13 6.56 -7.87
N HIS A 27 71.49 7.59 -7.11
CA HIS A 27 70.62 8.17 -6.09
C HIS A 27 69.36 8.75 -6.73
N TRP A 28 69.50 9.56 -7.78
CA TRP A 28 68.35 10.15 -8.47
C TRP A 28 67.40 9.10 -9.05
N LEU A 29 67.92 8.03 -9.68
CA LEU A 29 67.10 6.93 -10.19
C LEU A 29 66.36 6.20 -9.06
N SER A 30 67.02 5.97 -7.92
CA SER A 30 66.41 5.34 -6.76
C SER A 30 65.31 6.21 -6.16
N GLU A 31 65.57 7.50 -5.93
CA GLU A 31 64.57 8.45 -5.40
C GLU A 31 63.37 8.59 -6.35
N TYR A 32 63.63 8.67 -7.66
CA TYR A 32 62.56 8.73 -8.66
C TYR A 32 61.69 7.47 -8.64
N GLN A 33 62.32 6.29 -8.56
CA GLN A 33 61.58 5.02 -8.49
C GLN A 33 60.76 4.92 -7.20
N GLN A 34 61.34 5.25 -6.05
CA GLN A 34 60.65 5.23 -4.76
C GLN A 34 59.48 6.22 -4.73
N SER A 35 59.68 7.45 -5.23
CA SER A 35 58.61 8.44 -5.31
C SER A 35 57.48 7.99 -6.24
N ARG A 36 57.81 7.34 -7.36
CA ARG A 36 56.81 6.82 -8.30
C ARG A 36 56.01 5.67 -7.68
N GLU A 37 56.68 4.72 -7.02
CA GLU A 37 56.03 3.61 -6.33
C GLU A 37 55.11 4.10 -5.21
N LYS A 38 55.59 5.05 -4.39
CA LYS A 38 54.80 5.67 -3.33
C LYS A 38 53.53 6.33 -3.88
N LEU A 39 53.66 7.14 -4.93
CA LEU A 39 52.52 7.80 -5.56
C LEU A 39 51.51 6.79 -6.14
N LEU A 40 51.99 5.71 -6.76
CA LEU A 40 51.13 4.64 -7.29
C LEU A 40 50.33 3.94 -6.19
N VAL A 41 50.96 3.66 -5.05
CA VAL A 41 50.27 3.07 -3.89
C VAL A 41 49.24 4.04 -3.34
N GLU A 42 49.60 5.30 -3.11
CA GLU A 42 48.69 6.33 -2.57
C GLU A 42 47.47 6.54 -3.47
N ILE A 43 47.66 6.62 -4.78
CA ILE A 43 46.55 6.78 -5.74
C ILE A 43 45.67 5.53 -5.75
N THR A 44 46.27 4.34 -5.72
CA THR A 44 45.53 3.07 -5.74
C THR A 44 44.70 2.89 -4.48
N GLU A 45 45.27 3.18 -3.31
CA GLU A 45 44.58 3.18 -2.02
C GLU A 45 43.41 4.16 -2.04
N LYS A 46 43.64 5.40 -2.50
CA LYS A 46 42.60 6.42 -2.58
C LYS A 46 41.44 5.99 -3.50
N LEU A 47 41.74 5.51 -4.71
CA LEU A 47 40.73 5.03 -5.65
C LEU A 47 39.95 3.83 -5.09
N HIS A 48 40.64 2.92 -4.38
CA HIS A 48 39.98 1.78 -3.74
C HIS A 48 39.02 2.23 -2.64
N GLN A 49 39.41 3.17 -1.79
CA GLN A 49 38.56 3.72 -0.74
C GLN A 49 37.35 4.46 -1.31
N GLU A 50 37.55 5.27 -2.35
CA GLU A 50 36.46 5.96 -3.06
C GLU A 50 35.47 4.94 -3.66
N PHE A 51 35.96 3.89 -4.32
CA PHE A 51 35.13 2.83 -4.88
C PHE A 51 34.29 2.09 -3.81
N LEU A 52 34.89 1.74 -2.66
CA LEU A 52 34.17 1.07 -1.58
C LEU A 52 33.10 1.98 -0.96
N SER A 53 33.44 3.25 -0.74
CA SER A 53 32.49 4.27 -0.27
C SER A 53 31.31 4.39 -1.22
N ASP A 54 31.58 4.50 -2.53
CA ASP A 54 30.52 4.69 -3.53
C ASP A 54 29.65 3.45 -3.67
N GLN A 55 30.22 2.24 -3.61
CA GLN A 55 29.42 1.01 -3.53
C GLN A 55 28.51 0.98 -2.30
N GLN A 56 29.01 1.38 -1.13
CA GLN A 56 28.20 1.42 0.09
C GLN A 56 27.08 2.45 0.00
N LYS A 57 27.35 3.64 -0.56
CA LYS A 57 26.33 4.67 -0.80
C LYS A 57 25.26 4.18 -1.76
N ASN A 58 25.65 3.67 -2.92
CA ASN A 58 24.72 3.14 -3.93
C ASN A 58 23.84 2.03 -3.35
N ARG A 59 24.43 1.12 -2.56
CA ARG A 59 23.66 0.06 -1.87
C ARG A 59 22.64 0.64 -0.90
N THR A 60 23.04 1.63 -0.09
CA THR A 60 22.17 2.23 0.93
C THR A 60 21.04 3.02 0.29
N GLU A 61 21.35 3.78 -0.75
CA GLU A 61 20.37 4.55 -1.52
C GLU A 61 19.34 3.62 -2.17
N LEU A 62 19.79 2.55 -2.84
CA LEU A 62 18.90 1.57 -3.46
C LEU A 62 17.97 0.90 -2.44
N LEU A 63 18.49 0.50 -1.28
CA LEU A 63 17.67 -0.09 -0.22
C LEU A 63 16.65 0.90 0.35
N THR A 64 17.01 2.18 0.44
CA THR A 64 16.13 3.24 0.94
C THR A 64 15.00 3.47 -0.07
N GLN A 65 15.32 3.60 -1.36
CA GLN A 65 14.33 3.75 -2.44
C GLN A 65 13.35 2.58 -2.46
N PHE A 66 13.84 1.34 -2.42
CA PHE A 66 12.96 0.17 -2.39
C PHE A 66 12.05 0.16 -1.17
N LYS A 67 12.56 0.56 0.00
CA LYS A 67 11.75 0.64 1.22
C LYS A 67 10.65 1.69 1.08
N GLU A 68 10.97 2.88 0.58
CA GLU A 68 10.00 3.96 0.37
C GLU A 68 8.92 3.57 -0.65
N GLU A 69 9.28 2.90 -1.73
CA GLU A 69 8.34 2.39 -2.74
C GLU A 69 7.40 1.33 -2.14
N LEU A 70 7.93 0.41 -1.34
CA LEU A 70 7.13 -0.62 -0.66
C LEU A 70 6.17 -0.01 0.34
N ASP A 71 6.63 0.93 1.17
CA ASP A 71 5.81 1.62 2.16
C ASP A 71 4.70 2.45 1.49
N THR A 72 5.01 3.10 0.38
CA THR A 72 4.04 3.86 -0.44
C THR A 72 2.99 2.93 -1.03
N THR A 73 3.41 1.86 -1.70
CA THR A 73 2.51 0.87 -2.32
C THR A 73 1.58 0.24 -1.28
N ARG A 74 2.12 -0.08 -0.10
CA ARG A 74 1.35 -0.61 1.02
C ARG A 74 0.29 0.38 1.48
N ALA A 75 0.67 1.64 1.72
CA ALA A 75 -0.26 2.67 2.17
C ALA A 75 -1.39 2.90 1.15
N GLU A 76 -1.09 2.90 -0.14
CA GLU A 76 -2.09 3.02 -1.21
C GLU A 76 -3.07 1.85 -1.23
N LEU A 77 -2.58 0.62 -1.08
CA LEU A 77 -3.43 -0.57 -1.04
C LEU A 77 -4.34 -0.58 0.20
N GLU A 78 -3.79 -0.23 1.36
CA GLU A 78 -4.58 -0.11 2.60
C GLU A 78 -5.65 0.99 2.46
N GLN A 79 -5.33 2.12 1.83
CA GLN A 79 -6.29 3.19 1.57
C GLN A 79 -7.41 2.74 0.64
N LYS A 80 -7.07 2.13 -0.52
CA LYS A 80 -8.05 1.61 -1.47
C LYS A 80 -8.96 0.56 -0.84
N TYR A 81 -8.40 -0.30 0.02
CA TYR A 81 -9.18 -1.30 0.73
C TYR A 81 -10.17 -0.65 1.72
N ARG A 82 -9.72 0.35 2.49
CA ARG A 82 -10.59 1.11 3.40
C ARG A 82 -11.74 1.79 2.66
N GLU A 83 -11.45 2.48 1.55
CA GLU A 83 -12.45 3.15 0.72
C GLU A 83 -13.48 2.17 0.15
N SER A 84 -13.01 1.02 -0.37
CA SER A 84 -13.91 -0.02 -0.88
C SER A 84 -14.80 -0.60 0.22
N LEU A 85 -14.27 -0.79 1.43
CA LEU A 85 -15.04 -1.30 2.56
C LEU A 85 -16.10 -0.29 3.00
N ASP A 86 -15.73 0.99 3.13
CA ASP A 86 -16.64 2.07 3.52
C ASP A 86 -17.78 2.25 2.51
N ALA A 87 -17.47 2.17 1.22
CA ALA A 87 -18.46 2.23 0.15
C ALA A 87 -19.47 1.07 0.22
N GLU A 88 -19.00 -0.17 0.44
CA GLU A 88 -19.89 -1.31 0.55
C GLU A 88 -20.72 -1.28 1.84
N LEU A 89 -20.14 -0.83 2.96
CA LEU A 89 -20.88 -0.62 4.21
C LEU A 89 -22.00 0.42 4.04
N SER A 90 -21.68 1.58 3.45
CA SER A 90 -22.65 2.64 3.18
C SER A 90 -23.79 2.17 2.28
N LYS A 91 -23.47 1.41 1.23
CA LYS A 91 -24.45 0.82 0.32
C LYS A 91 -25.35 -0.20 1.02
N MET A 92 -24.78 -1.03 1.90
CA MET A 92 -25.55 -2.00 2.69
C MET A 92 -26.47 -1.30 3.70
N GLU A 93 -26.00 -0.23 4.33
CA GLU A 93 -26.82 0.60 5.23
C GLU A 93 -27.99 1.26 4.50
N GLU A 94 -27.74 1.87 3.33
CA GLU A 94 -28.79 2.49 2.51
C GLU A 94 -29.83 1.45 2.07
N LYS A 95 -29.38 0.27 1.62
CA LYS A 95 -30.26 -0.83 1.23
C LYS A 95 -31.12 -1.29 2.41
N HIS A 96 -30.50 -1.49 3.58
CA HIS A 96 -31.21 -1.89 4.79
C HIS A 96 -32.25 -0.84 5.20
N GLN A 97 -31.90 0.45 5.15
CA GLN A 97 -32.84 1.53 5.47
C GLN A 97 -34.04 1.55 4.53
N LYS A 98 -33.82 1.32 3.22
CA LYS A 98 -34.88 1.19 2.22
C LYS A 98 -35.77 -0.02 2.50
N GLU A 99 -35.20 -1.18 2.81
CA GLU A 99 -35.92 -2.39 3.17
C GLU A 99 -36.79 -2.17 4.42
N VAL A 100 -36.22 -1.62 5.50
CA VAL A 100 -36.97 -1.31 6.73
C VAL A 100 -38.12 -0.34 6.45
N SER A 101 -37.88 0.67 5.62
CA SER A 101 -38.92 1.64 5.24
C SER A 101 -40.05 0.99 4.43
N ALA A 102 -39.72 0.04 3.56
CA ALA A 102 -40.72 -0.76 2.83
C ALA A 102 -41.48 -1.70 3.78
N LEU A 103 -40.79 -2.33 4.73
CA LEU A 103 -41.39 -3.22 5.72
C LEU A 103 -42.43 -2.49 6.58
N LYS A 104 -42.10 -1.28 7.05
CA LYS A 104 -42.99 -0.45 7.87
C LYS A 104 -44.29 0.00 7.17
N LYS A 105 -44.37 -0.10 5.84
CA LYS A 105 -45.56 0.31 5.05
C LYS A 105 -46.57 -0.83 4.83
N LYS A 106 -46.26 -2.04 5.26
CA LYS A 106 -47.10 -3.24 5.05
C LYS A 106 -47.60 -3.82 6.37
N GLN A 107 -48.55 -4.75 6.28
CA GLN A 107 -49.00 -5.57 7.40
C GLN A 107 -48.34 -6.95 7.31
N TRP A 108 -47.98 -7.51 8.46
CA TRP A 108 -47.19 -8.76 8.53
C TRP A 108 -47.95 -9.82 9.30
N CYS A 109 -47.86 -11.05 8.81
CA CYS A 109 -48.48 -12.21 9.43
C CYS A 109 -47.79 -12.47 10.76
N TRP A 110 -48.55 -12.47 11.85
CA TRP A 110 -48.00 -12.75 13.18
C TRP A 110 -47.33 -14.12 13.27
N GLN A 111 -47.82 -15.10 12.50
CA GLN A 111 -47.37 -16.50 12.59
C GLN A 111 -46.11 -16.81 11.76
N CYS A 112 -45.92 -16.16 10.61
CA CYS A 112 -44.87 -16.55 9.65
C CYS A 112 -44.18 -15.38 8.95
N GLU A 113 -44.46 -14.14 9.35
CA GLU A 113 -43.79 -12.93 8.85
C GLU A 113 -43.96 -12.64 7.34
N GLN A 114 -44.78 -13.42 6.63
CA GLN A 114 -45.21 -13.09 5.28
C GLN A 114 -46.21 -11.93 5.29
N GLU A 115 -46.35 -11.25 4.14
CA GLU A 115 -47.32 -10.16 4.00
C GLU A 115 -48.74 -10.63 4.34
N ALA A 116 -49.38 -9.94 5.27
CA ALA A 116 -50.72 -10.30 5.75
C ALA A 116 -51.80 -9.71 4.85
N ILE A 117 -52.80 -10.53 4.55
CA ILE A 117 -53.99 -10.13 3.76
C ILE A 117 -55.27 -10.18 4.59
N TYR A 118 -55.25 -10.81 5.77
CA TYR A 118 -56.40 -10.91 6.68
C TYR A 118 -56.10 -10.19 8.00
N HIS A 119 -56.91 -9.19 8.33
CA HIS A 119 -56.83 -8.49 9.62
C HIS A 119 -57.71 -9.18 10.67
N CYS A 120 -57.18 -9.34 11.89
CA CYS A 120 -57.95 -9.83 13.04
C CYS A 120 -58.31 -8.69 14.02
N CYS A 121 -57.29 -8.07 14.63
CA CYS A 121 -57.42 -6.91 15.50
C CYS A 121 -56.09 -6.13 15.55
N TRP A 122 -56.02 -5.06 16.36
CA TRP A 122 -54.81 -4.24 16.50
C TRP A 122 -53.54 -5.09 16.69
N ASN A 123 -52.54 -4.86 15.83
CA ASN A 123 -51.27 -5.57 15.83
C ASN A 123 -51.38 -7.10 15.67
N THR A 124 -52.42 -7.61 15.03
CA THR A 124 -52.56 -9.04 14.71
C THR A 124 -53.24 -9.24 13.35
N ALA A 125 -52.45 -9.64 12.36
CA ALA A 125 -52.90 -9.98 11.01
C ALA A 125 -52.28 -11.31 10.56
N TYR A 126 -52.83 -11.91 9.50
CA TYR A 126 -52.41 -13.21 8.98
C TYR A 126 -52.36 -13.23 7.44
N CYS A 127 -51.46 -14.04 6.87
CA CYS A 127 -51.43 -14.30 5.42
C CYS A 127 -52.45 -15.39 5.00
N SER A 128 -52.89 -16.24 5.93
CA SER A 128 -53.80 -17.36 5.63
C SER A 128 -54.64 -17.77 6.85
N VAL A 129 -55.77 -18.44 6.59
CA VAL A 129 -56.60 -19.05 7.64
C VAL A 129 -55.81 -20.09 8.44
N GLN A 130 -54.90 -20.83 7.78
CA GLN A 130 -54.02 -21.79 8.46
C GLN A 130 -53.15 -21.10 9.50
N CYS A 131 -52.53 -19.97 9.14
CA CYS A 131 -51.73 -19.17 10.08
C CYS A 131 -52.56 -18.64 11.24
N GLN A 132 -53.81 -18.23 10.98
CA GLN A 132 -54.74 -17.81 12.01
C GLN A 132 -55.08 -18.96 12.97
N GLN A 133 -55.43 -20.14 12.45
CA GLN A 133 -55.78 -21.31 13.27
C GLN A 133 -54.60 -21.78 14.13
N ASN A 134 -53.38 -21.76 13.58
CA ASN A 134 -52.16 -22.11 14.31
C ASN A 134 -51.90 -21.15 15.48
N HIS A 135 -52.05 -19.83 15.28
CA HIS A 135 -51.87 -18.84 16.36
C HIS A 135 -53.09 -18.76 17.30
N TRP A 136 -54.28 -19.19 16.87
CA TRP A 136 -55.54 -18.98 17.59
C TRP A 136 -55.55 -19.43 19.05
N PRO A 137 -55.00 -20.60 19.45
CA PRO A 137 -54.98 -21.03 20.84
C PRO A 137 -54.33 -20.02 21.79
N ALA A 138 -53.31 -19.30 21.31
CA ALA A 138 -52.65 -18.22 22.03
C ALA A 138 -53.42 -16.90 21.90
N HIS A 139 -53.78 -16.51 20.67
CA HIS A 139 -54.41 -15.22 20.38
C HIS A 139 -55.77 -15.01 21.07
N ARG A 140 -56.60 -16.05 21.17
CA ARG A 140 -57.98 -15.95 21.66
C ARG A 140 -58.12 -15.33 23.05
N LYS A 141 -57.08 -15.41 23.89
CA LYS A 141 -57.09 -14.90 25.27
C LYS A 141 -57.11 -13.36 25.32
N TYR A 142 -56.57 -12.70 24.31
CA TYR A 142 -56.41 -11.24 24.24
C TYR A 142 -56.93 -10.63 22.93
N CYS A 143 -57.63 -11.42 22.12
CA CYS A 143 -58.25 -10.94 20.89
C CYS A 143 -59.22 -9.80 21.19
N ARG A 144 -59.02 -8.66 20.53
CA ARG A 144 -59.84 -7.45 20.71
C ARG A 144 -61.01 -7.37 19.74
N ARG A 145 -61.15 -8.36 18.85
CA ARG A 145 -62.27 -8.44 17.91
C ARG A 145 -63.52 -8.82 18.70
N LYS A 146 -64.39 -7.83 18.98
CA LYS A 146 -65.70 -8.08 19.59
C LYS A 146 -66.49 -9.07 18.71
N LYS A 147 -67.20 -10.02 19.33
CA LYS A 147 -68.25 -10.78 18.65
C LYS A 147 -69.33 -9.77 18.23
N GLN A 148 -69.32 -9.30 16.98
CA GLN A 148 -70.52 -8.74 16.38
C GLN A 148 -71.53 -9.89 16.36
N ASN A 149 -72.50 -9.82 17.27
CA ASN A 149 -73.63 -10.72 17.33
C ASN A 149 -74.40 -10.54 16.01
N GLN A 150 -74.33 -11.52 15.11
CA GLN A 150 -75.03 -11.51 13.82
C GLN A 150 -76.54 -11.73 14.01
N ASN A 151 -77.22 -10.78 14.66
CA ASN A 151 -78.68 -10.70 14.65
C ASN A 151 -79.11 -9.24 14.47
N ALA A 152 -79.17 -8.79 13.22
CA ALA A 152 -80.01 -7.68 12.77
C ALA A 152 -80.29 -7.86 11.26
N PRO A 153 -81.57 -8.02 10.84
CA PRO A 153 -81.93 -8.12 9.43
C PRO A 153 -82.15 -6.72 8.83
N GLY A 154 -81.68 -6.53 7.58
CA GLY A 154 -82.21 -5.55 6.64
C GLY A 154 -81.67 -4.12 6.71
N ALA A 155 -80.92 -3.73 5.67
CA ALA A 155 -81.09 -2.45 4.98
C ALA A 155 -80.37 -2.50 3.62
N SER A 156 -81.17 -2.63 2.55
CA SER A 156 -80.79 -2.33 1.19
C SER A 156 -80.52 -0.83 1.04
N GLN A 157 -79.45 -0.44 0.33
CA GLN A 157 -79.28 0.82 -0.42
C GLN A 157 -77.96 0.69 -1.21
N SER A 158 -77.96 0.37 -2.52
CA SER A 158 -78.19 1.24 -3.70
C SER A 158 -77.14 2.35 -3.90
N GLN A 159 -76.40 2.22 -5.01
CA GLN A 159 -75.83 3.25 -5.91
C GLN A 159 -75.08 4.45 -5.29
N GLN A 160 -73.78 4.57 -5.61
CA GLN A 160 -73.27 5.34 -6.75
C GLN A 160 -71.80 4.97 -7.00
#